data_AF-A0A937U7Y2-F1
#
_entry.id   AF-A0A937U7Y2-F1
#
_cell.length_a   1.000
_cell.length_b   1.000
_cell.length_c   1.000
_cell.angle_alpha   90.00
_cell.angle_beta   90.00
_cell.angle_gamma   90.00
#
_symmetry.space_group_name_H-M   'P 1'
#
loop_
_entity.id
_entity.type
_entity.pdbx_description
1 polymer ?
#
loop_
_entity_poly.entity_id
_entity_poly.type
_entity_poly.pdbx_seq_one_letter_code
_entity_poly.pdbx_strand_id
1 'polypeptide(L)'
;MAEYCISVLSNTVLRRRPSLGRAKACHIAVLALCILVMLGSFLLSHRGDGLRLLGIEWPVGCALYQNFGIKCALCGLTRSFSSIAKGDFSKAAQFHSLGPAFFVFVCLQIPYRINALLATHTENRKLRLTGIYLAAVLAGALLINWFVYLGGLVQ
;
A
#
# COMPACT_ATOMS: atom_id res chain seq x y z
N MET A 1 12.94 27.37 -44.73
CA MET A 1 13.45 27.05 -43.38
C MET A 1 12.40 27.20 -42.27
N ALA A 2 11.41 28.09 -42.38
CA ALA A 2 10.35 28.25 -41.36
C ALA A 2 9.35 27.07 -41.29
N GLU A 3 9.05 26.42 -42.42
CA GLU A 3 8.06 25.32 -42.47
C GLU A 3 8.54 24.03 -41.79
N TYR A 4 9.85 23.79 -41.72
CA TYR A 4 10.40 22.62 -41.04
C TYR A 4 10.35 22.73 -39.51
N CYS A 5 10.30 23.96 -38.97
CA CYS A 5 10.25 24.19 -37.53
C CYS A 5 8.83 23.92 -36.96
N ILE A 6 7.78 24.15 -37.75
CA ILE A 6 6.38 23.95 -37.33
C ILE A 6 6.03 22.45 -37.25
N SER A 7 6.59 21.61 -38.15
CA SER A 7 6.33 20.17 -38.14
C SER A 7 7.02 19.43 -36.99
N VAL A 8 8.21 19.88 -36.56
CA VAL A 8 8.94 19.29 -35.42
C VAL A 8 8.27 19.66 -34.09
N LEU A 9 7.71 20.87 -33.98
CA LEU A 9 7.01 21.32 -32.77
C LEU A 9 5.64 20.62 -32.60
N SER A 10 4.93 20.33 -33.70
CA SER A 10 3.66 19.59 -33.67
C SER A 10 3.83 18.15 -33.15
N ASN A 11 4.95 17.50 -33.49
CA ASN A 11 5.23 16.12 -33.07
C ASN A 11 5.65 15.99 -31.58
N THR A 12 6.19 17.05 -30.98
CA THR A 12 6.56 17.06 -29.54
C THR A 12 5.40 17.51 -28.64
N VAL A 13 4.43 18.25 -29.19
CA VAL A 13 3.20 18.70 -28.49
C VAL A 13 2.06 17.68 -28.57
N LEU A 14 2.28 16.51 -29.18
CA LEU A 14 1.59 15.25 -28.84
C LEU A 14 2.02 14.77 -27.43
N ARG A 15 1.89 15.71 -26.48
CA ARG A 15 1.62 15.58 -25.07
C ARG A 15 0.89 14.26 -24.87
N ARG A 16 1.68 13.26 -24.47
CA ARG A 16 1.31 11.95 -23.94
C ARG A 16 0.02 12.11 -23.13
N ARG A 17 -1.14 12.07 -23.78
CA ARG A 17 -2.40 11.92 -23.06
C ARG A 17 -2.24 10.53 -22.45
N PRO A 18 -2.17 10.38 -21.12
CA PRO A 18 -2.21 9.04 -20.56
C PRO A 18 -3.45 8.41 -21.15
N SER A 19 -3.25 7.35 -21.94
CA SER A 19 -4.36 6.65 -22.57
C SER A 19 -5.35 6.33 -21.45
N LEU A 20 -6.63 6.64 -21.68
CA LEU A 20 -7.68 6.40 -20.69
C LEU A 20 -7.61 4.95 -20.14
N GLY A 21 -7.17 4.00 -20.98
CA GLY A 21 -6.85 2.63 -20.61
C GLY A 21 -5.74 2.47 -19.57
N ARG A 22 -4.64 3.24 -19.63
CA ARG A 22 -3.54 3.17 -18.64
C ARG A 22 -3.97 3.69 -17.27
N ALA A 23 -4.76 4.76 -17.23
CA ALA A 23 -5.32 5.27 -15.97
C ALA A 23 -6.27 4.26 -15.31
N LYS A 24 -7.15 3.65 -16.10
CA LYS A 24 -8.03 2.55 -15.64
C LYS A 24 -7.23 1.34 -15.15
N ALA A 25 -6.20 0.93 -15.88
CA ALA A 25 -5.32 -0.17 -15.47
C ALA A 25 -4.63 0.10 -14.13
N CYS A 26 -4.14 1.32 -13.88
CA CYS A 26 -3.59 1.70 -12.58
C CYS A 26 -4.62 1.61 -11.46
N HIS A 27 -5.86 2.07 -11.69
CA HIS A 27 -6.93 1.96 -10.69
C HIS A 27 -7.28 0.51 -10.37
N ILE A 28 -7.42 -0.32 -11.40
CA ILE A 28 -7.67 -1.75 -11.26
C ILE A 28 -6.53 -2.44 -10.50
N ALA A 29 -5.27 -2.15 -10.86
CA ALA A 29 -4.11 -2.74 -10.20
C ALA A 29 -4.05 -2.39 -8.70
N VAL A 30 -4.28 -1.13 -8.34
CA VAL A 30 -4.29 -0.74 -6.92
C VAL A 30 -5.49 -1.31 -6.19
N LEU A 31 -6.68 -1.33 -6.82
CA LEU A 31 -7.86 -1.95 -6.23
C LEU A 31 -7.63 -3.45 -5.97
N ALA A 32 -7.09 -4.17 -6.94
CA ALA A 32 -6.75 -5.59 -6.81
C ALA A 32 -5.73 -5.82 -5.69
N LEU A 33 -4.71 -4.97 -5.59
CA LEU A 33 -3.73 -5.01 -4.50
C LEU A 33 -4.38 -4.77 -3.14
N CYS A 34 -5.25 -3.75 -3.00
CA CYS A 34 -5.97 -3.48 -1.76
C CYS A 34 -6.86 -4.66 -1.35
N ILE A 35 -7.62 -5.23 -2.29
CA ILE A 35 -8.47 -6.40 -2.05
C ILE A 35 -7.61 -7.58 -1.61
N LEU A 36 -6.49 -7.86 -2.28
CA LEU A 36 -5.59 -8.95 -1.94
C LEU A 36 -4.98 -8.78 -0.54
N VAL A 37 -4.61 -7.56 -0.16
CA VAL A 37 -4.13 -7.25 1.20
C VAL A 37 -5.23 -7.45 2.24
N MET A 38 -6.45 -7.00 1.97
CA MET A 38 -7.58 -7.18 2.89
C MET A 38 -7.92 -8.66 3.05
N LEU A 39 -8.08 -9.41 1.95
CA LEU A 39 -8.31 -10.85 1.98
C LEU A 39 -7.18 -11.56 2.73
N GLY A 40 -5.93 -11.25 2.39
CA GLY A 40 -4.77 -11.77 3.11
C GLY A 40 -4.86 -11.53 4.61
N SER A 41 -5.31 -10.36 5.05
CA SER A 41 -5.46 -10.04 6.48
C SER A 41 -6.49 -10.92 7.19
N PHE A 42 -7.55 -11.36 6.51
CA PHE A 42 -8.53 -12.31 7.06
C PHE A 42 -8.04 -13.76 6.98
N LEU A 43 -7.32 -14.13 5.91
CA LEU A 43 -6.82 -15.50 5.70
C LEU A 43 -5.56 -15.81 6.52
N LEU A 44 -4.75 -14.80 6.82
CA LEU A 44 -3.56 -14.94 7.65
C LEU A 44 -3.97 -15.01 9.13
N SER A 45 -3.58 -16.09 9.77
CA SER A 45 -3.64 -16.22 11.22
C SER A 45 -2.24 -16.18 11.81
N HIS A 46 -1.98 -15.21 12.67
CA HIS A 46 -0.75 -15.18 13.46
C HIS A 46 -0.96 -15.90 14.80
N ARG A 47 -0.12 -16.91 15.11
CA ARG A 47 -0.05 -17.60 16.41
C ARG A 47 1.43 -17.80 16.75
N GLY A 48 1.92 -17.18 17.84
CA GLY A 48 3.33 -17.25 18.24
C GLY A 48 4.25 -16.43 17.33
N ASP A 49 5.44 -16.94 17.00
CA ASP A 49 6.43 -16.26 16.14
C ASP A 49 6.23 -16.50 14.64
N GLY A 50 5.31 -17.40 14.26
CA GLY A 50 5.01 -17.78 12.88
C GLY A 50 3.79 -17.07 12.28
N LEU A 51 3.79 -16.91 10.96
CA LEU A 51 2.56 -16.61 10.22
C LEU A 51 1.93 -17.93 9.78
N ARG A 52 0.65 -18.14 10.03
CA ARG A 52 -0.11 -19.26 9.45
C ARG A 52 -0.95 -18.73 8.30
N LEU A 53 -0.86 -19.36 7.15
CA LEU A 53 -1.74 -19.09 6.01
C LEU A 53 -2.80 -20.20 5.98
N LEU A 54 -4.08 -19.86 6.14
CA LEU A 54 -5.18 -20.86 6.08
C LEU A 54 -4.99 -22.08 7.01
N GLY A 55 -4.42 -21.87 8.21
CA GLY A 55 -4.18 -22.95 9.17
C GLY A 55 -2.91 -23.77 8.95
N ILE A 56 -2.24 -23.61 7.81
CA ILE A 56 -0.93 -24.19 7.51
C ILE A 56 0.14 -23.26 8.06
N GLU A 57 1.09 -23.82 8.83
CA GLU A 57 2.25 -23.08 9.31
C GLU A 57 3.13 -22.73 8.12
N TRP A 58 3.32 -21.42 7.89
CA TRP A 58 4.12 -20.95 6.78
C TRP A 58 5.60 -21.23 7.13
N PRO A 59 6.28 -22.13 6.41
CA PRO A 59 7.60 -22.63 6.81
C PRO A 59 8.70 -21.58 6.64
N VAL A 60 8.44 -20.52 5.87
CA VAL A 60 9.35 -19.40 5.72
C VAL A 60 8.97 -18.29 6.69
N GLY A 61 9.60 -18.29 7.86
CA GLY A 61 9.56 -17.12 8.73
C GLY A 61 10.16 -15.90 8.03
N CYS A 62 10.07 -14.73 8.66
CA CYS A 62 10.74 -13.56 8.11
C CYS A 62 12.24 -13.82 8.04
N ALA A 63 12.81 -13.95 6.84
CA ALA A 63 14.25 -14.17 6.64
C ALA A 63 15.10 -13.09 7.33
N LEU A 64 14.60 -11.85 7.42
CA LEU A 64 15.28 -10.77 8.12
C LEU A 64 15.33 -11.01 9.64
N TYR A 65 14.25 -11.53 10.23
CA TYR A 65 14.21 -11.88 11.63
C TYR A 65 15.02 -13.15 11.92
N GLN A 66 14.95 -14.16 11.05
CA GLN A 66 15.68 -15.41 11.23
C GLN A 66 17.18 -15.24 11.04
N ASN A 67 17.62 -14.46 10.05
CA ASN A 67 19.05 -14.32 9.75
C ASN A 67 19.72 -13.19 10.54
N PHE A 68 18.98 -12.13 10.90
CA PHE A 68 19.55 -10.93 11.52
C PHE A 68 18.91 -10.55 12.86
N GLY A 69 17.85 -11.24 13.31
CA GLY A 69 17.12 -10.89 14.54
C GLY A 69 16.29 -9.60 14.43
N ILE A 70 16.19 -9.01 13.24
CA ILE A 70 15.58 -7.69 13.02
C ILE A 70 14.08 -7.85 12.73
N LYS A 71 13.23 -7.14 13.47
CA LYS A 71 11.80 -7.05 13.17
C LYS A 71 11.61 -6.23 11.88
N CYS A 72 11.09 -6.88 10.83
CA CYS A 72 10.70 -6.25 9.57
C CYS A 72 9.45 -5.35 9.74
N ALA A 73 9.46 -4.15 9.16
CA ALA A 73 8.27 -3.30 9.12
C ALA A 73 7.10 -3.98 8.40
N LEU A 74 7.39 -4.67 7.30
CA LEU A 74 6.36 -5.31 6.47
C LEU A 74 5.65 -6.44 7.21
N CYS A 75 6.37 -7.35 7.89
CA CYS A 75 5.73 -8.46 8.58
C CYS A 75 5.06 -8.01 9.88
N GLY A 76 5.58 -6.96 10.54
CA GLY A 76 4.88 -6.29 11.64
C GLY A 76 3.54 -5.69 11.18
N LEU A 77 3.53 -5.02 10.02
CA LEU A 77 2.31 -4.48 9.39
C LEU A 77 1.31 -5.59 9.08
N THR A 78 1.75 -6.69 8.48
CA THR A 78 0.88 -7.85 8.18
C THR A 78 0.27 -8.47 9.44
N ARG A 79 1.05 -8.60 10.53
CA ARG A 79 0.54 -9.08 11.84
C ARG A 79 -0.45 -8.10 12.46
N SER A 80 -0.20 -6.79 12.32
CA SER A 80 -1.11 -5.74 12.75
C SER A 80 -2.45 -5.84 12.01
N PHE A 81 -2.42 -5.91 10.68
CA PHE A 81 -3.60 -6.06 9.83
C PHE A 81 -4.41 -7.32 10.17
N SER A 82 -3.72 -8.45 10.38
CA SER A 82 -4.37 -9.72 10.75
C SER A 82 -5.03 -9.65 12.14
N SER A 83 -4.48 -8.85 13.05
CA SER A 83 -5.06 -8.64 14.39
C SER A 83 -6.31 -7.76 14.30
N ILE A 84 -6.28 -6.71 13.48
CA ILE A 84 -7.44 -5.85 13.20
C ILE A 84 -8.56 -6.67 12.55
N ALA A 85 -8.23 -7.53 11.58
CA ALA A 85 -9.20 -8.41 10.93
C ALA A 85 -9.91 -9.37 11.90
N LYS A 86 -9.28 -9.68 13.03
CA LYS A 86 -9.85 -10.48 14.13
C LYS A 86 -10.56 -9.65 15.21
N GLY A 87 -10.58 -8.32 15.06
CA GLY A 87 -11.18 -7.39 16.02
C GLY A 87 -10.27 -6.95 17.16
N ASP A 88 -8.99 -7.36 17.17
CA ASP A 88 -8.04 -7.01 18.23
C ASP A 88 -7.16 -5.81 17.83
N PHE A 89 -7.73 -4.61 17.97
CA PHE A 89 -7.06 -3.35 17.67
C PHE A 89 -5.90 -3.06 18.63
N SER A 90 -6.02 -3.48 19.89
CA SER A 90 -5.01 -3.22 20.91
C SER A 90 -3.72 -3.98 20.58
N LYS A 91 -3.86 -5.26 20.22
CA LYS A 91 -2.73 -6.08 19.77
C LYS A 91 -2.18 -5.65 18.42
N ALA A 92 -3.03 -5.13 17.54
CA ALA A 92 -2.59 -4.58 16.26
C ALA A 92 -1.61 -3.42 16.43
N ALA A 93 -1.88 -2.49 17.36
CA ALA A 93 -1.00 -1.38 17.66
C ALA A 93 0.33 -1.82 18.30
N GLN A 94 0.31 -2.90 19.10
CA GLN A 94 1.53 -3.50 19.66
C GLN A 94 2.45 -4.09 18.57
N PHE A 95 1.87 -4.68 17.51
CA PHE A 95 2.68 -5.18 16.39
C PHE A 95 3.26 -4.05 15.54
N HIS A 96 2.49 -2.99 15.30
CA HIS A 96 2.96 -1.82 14.58
C HIS A 96 2.05 -0.62 14.87
N SER A 97 2.58 0.45 15.47
CA SER A 97 1.80 1.64 15.86
C SER A 97 1.07 2.29 14.68
N LEU A 98 1.68 2.29 13.49
CA LEU A 98 1.05 2.82 12.26
C LEU A 98 0.15 1.80 11.54
N GLY A 99 0.08 0.55 12.00
CA GLY A 99 -0.69 -0.49 11.34
C GLY A 99 -2.19 -0.20 11.25
N PRO A 100 -2.86 0.20 12.35
CA PRO A 100 -4.25 0.64 12.28
C PRO A 100 -4.50 1.80 11.32
N ALA A 101 -3.63 2.81 11.30
CA ALA A 101 -3.75 3.93 10.38
C ALA A 101 -3.64 3.49 8.90
N PHE A 102 -2.69 2.61 8.59
CA PHE A 102 -2.55 2.02 7.26
C PHE A 102 -3.75 1.16 6.86
N PHE A 103 -4.31 0.39 7.79
CA PHE A 103 -5.48 -0.44 7.54
C PHE A 103 -6.70 0.41 7.16
N VAL A 104 -6.96 1.50 7.90
CA VAL A 104 -8.03 2.45 7.56
C VAL A 104 -7.77 3.08 6.19
N PHE A 105 -6.53 3.48 5.90
CA PHE A 105 -6.17 4.03 4.60
C PHE A 105 -6.48 3.05 3.45
N VAL A 106 -6.11 1.78 3.58
CA VAL A 106 -6.43 0.73 2.60
C VAL A 106 -7.94 0.53 2.47
N CYS A 107 -8.68 0.52 3.58
CA CYS A 107 -10.14 0.41 3.56
C CYS A 107 -10.80 1.57 2.81
N LEU A 108 -10.30 2.80 2.95
CA LEU A 108 -10.82 3.99 2.25
C LEU A 108 -10.45 4.02 0.76
N GLN A 109 -9.33 3.41 0.37
CA GLN A 109 -8.91 3.32 -1.04
C GLN A 109 -9.85 2.46 -1.89
N ILE A 110 -10.43 1.40 -1.30
CA ILE A 110 -11.34 0.48 -2.01
C ILE A 110 -12.59 1.21 -2.55
N PRO A 111 -13.44 1.85 -1.71
CA PRO A 111 -14.63 2.54 -2.20
C PRO A 111 -14.26 3.74 -3.08
N TYR A 112 -13.17 4.45 -2.79
CA TYR A 112 -12.68 5.54 -3.65
C TYR A 112 -12.41 5.05 -5.08
N ARG A 113 -11.69 3.94 -5.24
CA ARG A 113 -11.32 3.40 -6.56
C ARG A 113 -12.49 2.73 -7.26
N ILE A 114 -13.38 2.07 -6.53
CA ILE A 114 -14.63 1.56 -7.09
C ILE A 114 -15.44 2.73 -7.66
N ASN A 115 -15.62 3.81 -6.89
CA ASN A 115 -16.35 4.98 -7.38
C ASN A 115 -15.66 5.66 -8.57
N ALA A 116 -14.33 5.76 -8.57
CA ALA A 116 -13.56 6.31 -9.69
C ALA A 116 -13.62 5.44 -10.97
N LEU A 117 -13.89 4.14 -10.84
CA LEU A 117 -14.06 3.21 -11.98
C LEU A 117 -15.50 3.20 -12.49
N LEU A 118 -16.49 3.29 -11.59
CA LEU A 118 -17.92 3.25 -11.91
C LEU A 118 -18.44 4.58 -12.44
N ALA A 119 -18.06 5.69 -11.80
CA ALA A 119 -18.42 7.00 -12.29
C ALA A 119 -17.50 7.35 -13.47
N THR A 120 -18.06 7.70 -14.63
CA THR A 120 -17.34 8.31 -15.77
C THR A 120 -16.84 9.73 -15.43
N HIS A 121 -16.58 10.00 -14.15
CA HIS A 121 -16.21 11.29 -13.62
C HIS A 121 -14.74 11.57 -13.95
N THR A 122 -14.46 12.80 -14.38
CA THR A 122 -13.11 13.35 -14.35
C THR A 122 -12.63 13.30 -12.91
N GLU A 123 -11.72 12.35 -12.61
CA GLU A 123 -11.09 12.26 -11.30
C GLU A 123 -10.63 13.63 -10.84
N ASN A 124 -11.06 14.05 -9.66
CA ASN A 124 -10.59 15.30 -9.10
C ASN A 124 -9.09 15.15 -8.83
N ARG A 125 -8.28 15.84 -9.65
CA ARG A 125 -6.81 15.79 -9.57
C ARG A 125 -6.32 16.05 -8.14
N LYS A 126 -7.03 16.91 -7.39
CA LYS A 126 -6.74 17.18 -5.98
C LYS A 126 -6.87 15.91 -5.13
N LEU A 127 -7.98 15.19 -5.22
CA LEU A 127 -8.23 13.98 -4.44
C LEU A 127 -7.23 12.85 -4.77
N ARG A 128 -6.88 12.70 -6.05
CA ARG A 128 -5.82 11.76 -6.46
C ARG A 128 -4.45 12.14 -5.90
N LEU A 129 -4.08 13.43 -5.96
CA LEU A 129 -2.84 13.95 -5.38
C LEU A 129 -2.82 13.77 -3.86
N THR A 130 -3.93 14.06 -3.17
CA THR A 130 -4.08 13.84 -1.73
C THR A 130 -3.89 12.37 -1.38
N GLY A 131 -4.48 11.44 -2.15
CA GLY A 131 -4.29 10.01 -1.94
C GLY A 131 -2.84 9.55 -2.13
N ILE A 132 -2.15 10.06 -3.16
CA ILE A 132 -0.73 9.77 -3.41
C ILE A 132 0.15 10.36 -2.30
N TYR A 133 -0.11 11.61 -1.92
CA TYR A 133 0.63 12.29 -0.85
C TYR A 133 0.45 11.55 0.47
N LEU A 134 -0.79 11.17 0.82
CA LEU A 134 -1.09 10.41 2.03
C LEU A 134 -0.40 9.03 1.99
N ALA A 135 -0.43 8.32 0.86
CA ALA A 135 0.30 7.07 0.70
C ALA A 135 1.82 7.25 0.90
N ALA A 136 2.40 8.30 0.31
CA ALA A 136 3.82 8.59 0.41
C ALA A 136 4.23 8.99 1.83
N VAL A 137 3.43 9.80 2.52
CA VAL A 137 3.64 10.17 3.92
C VAL A 137 3.55 8.94 4.82
N LEU A 138 2.53 8.10 4.64
CA LEU A 138 2.38 6.87 5.41
C LEU A 138 3.54 5.90 5.17
N ALA A 139 3.94 5.70 3.91
CA ALA A 139 5.09 4.86 3.55
C ALA A 139 6.40 5.43 4.13
N GLY A 140 6.60 6.74 4.05
CA GLY A 140 7.73 7.43 4.63
C GLY A 140 7.77 7.29 6.15
N ALA A 141 6.64 7.50 6.83
CA ALA A 141 6.51 7.32 8.27
C ALA A 141 6.80 5.87 8.70
N LEU A 142 6.34 4.89 7.91
CA LEU A 142 6.64 3.47 8.14
C LEU A 142 8.14 3.18 8.02
N LEU A 143 8.79 3.71 6.98
CA LEU A 143 10.23 3.54 6.78
C LEU A 143 11.03 4.25 7.88
N ILE A 144 10.68 5.50 8.22
CA ILE A 144 11.35 6.26 9.29
C ILE A 144 11.19 5.53 10.63
N ASN A 145 9.97 5.11 10.99
CA ASN A 145 9.72 4.35 12.21
C ASN A 145 10.58 3.07 12.26
N TRP A 146 10.72 2.39 11.12
CA TRP A 146 11.56 1.20 11.02
C TRP A 146 13.06 1.51 11.11
N PHE A 147 13.54 2.59 10.50
CA PHE A 147 14.93 3.03 10.62
C PHE A 147 15.28 3.46 12.05
N VAL A 148 14.36 4.12 12.75
CA VAL A 148 14.51 4.47 14.17
C VAL A 148 14.55 3.21 15.03
N TYR A 149 13.70 2.22 14.73
CA TYR A 149 13.71 0.91 15.40
C TYR A 149 15.02 0.15 15.14
N LEU A 150 15.51 0.14 13.90
CA LEU A 150 16.81 -0.43 13.52
C LEU A 150 17.99 0.27 14.20
N GLY A 151 17.91 1.59 14.38
CA GLY A 151 18.91 2.40 15.08
C GLY A 151 18.89 2.24 16.60
N GLY A 152 18.02 1.40 17.17
CA GLY A 152 17.97 1.11 18.60
C GLY A 152 17.35 2.21 19.47
N LEU A 153 16.62 3.17 18.87
CA LEU A 153 16.04 4.31 19.59
C LEU A 153 14.68 4.02 20.26
N VAL A 154 14.05 2.88 19.95
CA VAL A 154 12.79 2.45 20.55
C VAL A 154 12.90 0.95 20.86
N GLN A 155 13.00 0.60 22.14
CA GLN A 155 12.96 -0.78 22.65
C GLN A 155 11.52 -1.26 22.83
#